data_AF-A0A512JQ69-F1
#
_entry.id   AF-A0A512JQ69-F1
#
_cell.length_a   1.000
_cell.length_b   1.000
_cell.length_c   1.000
_cell.angle_alpha   90.00
_cell.angle_beta   90.00
_cell.angle_gamma   90.00
#
_symmetry.space_group_name_H-M   'P 1'
#
loop_
_entity.id
_entity.type
_entity.pdbx_description
1 polymer ?
#
loop_
_entity_poly.entity_id
_entity_poly.type
_entity_poly.pdbx_seq_one_letter_code
_entity_poly.pdbx_strand_id
1 'polypeptide(L)'
;MIRKATTKTGAFAAHDLKLCPLVSELIALIPPEARIGPVIVDELAGRPYAESAYGREWRVVARAAGVPDNVWNMDARAGAITEAEDAGADLDHIRSAAAHSQTATTQRYSRGALGKSRHVAELRIAHRAAKNGS
;
A
#
# COMPACT_ATOMS: atom_id res chain seq x y z
N MET A 1 -10.09 13.41 -1.96
CA MET A 1 -9.05 13.49 -0.91
C MET A 1 -9.63 13.19 0.47
N ILE A 2 -9.13 12.14 1.13
CA ILE A 2 -9.40 11.79 2.53
C ILE A 2 -8.13 12.04 3.33
N ARG A 3 -8.26 12.58 4.55
CA ARG A 3 -7.16 12.74 5.51
C ARG A 3 -7.54 12.06 6.83
N LYS A 4 -6.65 11.22 7.36
CA LYS A 4 -6.85 10.53 8.64
C LYS A 4 -5.58 10.50 9.48
N ALA A 5 -5.73 10.52 10.79
CA ALA A 5 -4.65 10.15 11.71
C ALA A 5 -4.63 8.62 11.86
N THR A 6 -3.45 8.02 11.84
CA THR A 6 -3.29 6.58 12.10
C THR A 6 -3.41 6.31 13.59
N THR A 7 -4.13 5.25 13.97
CA THR A 7 -4.34 4.89 15.38
C THR A 7 -3.08 4.43 16.10
N LYS A 8 -2.11 3.86 15.37
CA LYS A 8 -0.87 3.32 15.97
C LYS A 8 0.18 4.39 16.30
N THR A 9 0.33 5.40 15.45
CA THR A 9 1.42 6.39 15.58
C THR A 9 0.92 7.83 15.61
N GLY A 10 -0.36 8.09 15.35
CA GLY A 10 -0.90 9.44 15.20
C GLY A 10 -0.46 10.13 13.90
N ALA A 11 0.37 9.49 13.07
CA ALA A 11 0.82 10.07 11.81
C ALA A 11 -0.36 10.31 10.87
N PHE A 12 -0.36 11.46 10.19
CA PHE A 12 -1.40 11.78 9.22
C PHE A 12 -1.10 11.14 7.87
N ALA A 13 -2.12 10.52 7.30
CA ALA A 13 -2.12 10.02 5.93
C ALA A 13 -3.19 10.77 5.15
N ALA A 14 -2.83 11.27 3.96
CA ALA A 14 -3.76 11.88 3.04
C ALA A 14 -3.73 11.11 1.71
N HIS A 15 -4.90 10.72 1.21
CA HIS A 15 -5.02 9.93 -0.01
C HIS A 15 -6.11 10.50 -0.90
N ASP A 16 -5.84 10.60 -2.20
CA ASP A 16 -6.92 10.83 -3.17
C ASP A 16 -7.41 9.50 -3.73
N LEU A 17 -8.46 8.95 -3.10
CA LEU A 17 -8.99 7.64 -3.45
C LEU A 17 -9.58 7.58 -4.87
N LYS A 18 -9.84 8.73 -5.51
CA LYS A 18 -10.26 8.79 -6.92
C LYS A 18 -9.21 8.21 -7.88
N LEU A 19 -7.94 8.23 -7.47
CA LEU A 19 -6.83 7.61 -8.22
C LEU A 19 -6.64 6.12 -7.86
N CYS A 20 -7.49 5.57 -7.00
CA CYS A 20 -7.49 4.16 -6.61
C CYS A 20 -8.75 3.47 -7.19
N PRO A 21 -8.72 2.96 -8.42
CA PRO A 21 -9.90 2.42 -9.11
C PRO A 21 -10.54 1.27 -8.33
N LEU A 22 -9.75 0.31 -7.84
CA LEU A 22 -10.25 -0.80 -7.01
C LEU A 22 -11.03 -0.31 -5.77
N VAL A 23 -10.50 0.70 -5.08
CA VAL A 23 -11.18 1.27 -3.90
C VAL A 23 -12.47 1.97 -4.30
N SER A 24 -12.46 2.72 -5.41
CA SER A 24 -13.63 3.42 -5.92
C SER A 24 -14.74 2.45 -6.32
N GLU A 25 -14.39 1.34 -6.98
CA GLU A 25 -15.31 0.26 -7.35
C GLU A 25 -15.92 -0.39 -6.12
N LEU A 26 -15.12 -0.75 -5.11
CA LEU A 26 -15.61 -1.36 -3.88
C LEU A 26 -16.54 -0.41 -3.09
N ILE A 27 -16.22 0.88 -3.02
CA ILE A 27 -17.10 1.87 -2.38
C ILE A 27 -18.43 2.00 -3.15
N ALA A 28 -18.40 1.88 -4.48
CA ALA A 28 -19.60 1.97 -5.30
C ALA A 28 -20.61 0.84 -5.02
N LEU A 29 -20.15 -0.32 -4.54
CA LEU A 29 -21.01 -1.43 -4.11
C LEU A 29 -21.83 -1.12 -2.85
N ILE A 30 -21.43 -0.12 -2.07
CA ILE A 30 -22.07 0.26 -0.82
C ILE A 30 -23.03 1.41 -1.09
N PRO A 31 -24.33 1.32 -0.74
CA PRO A 31 -25.29 2.41 -0.96
C PRO A 31 -24.83 3.72 -0.29
N PRO A 32 -25.02 4.91 -0.90
CA PRO A 32 -24.57 6.18 -0.34
C PRO A 32 -24.99 6.43 1.11
N GLU A 33 -26.21 6.06 1.46
CA GLU A 33 -26.80 6.15 2.80
C GLU A 33 -26.07 5.29 3.84
N ALA A 34 -25.42 4.20 3.42
CA ALA A 34 -24.64 3.30 4.25
C ALA A 34 -23.15 3.69 4.34
N ARG A 35 -22.73 4.80 3.72
CA ARG A 35 -21.35 5.31 3.76
C ARG A 35 -21.10 6.27 4.93
N ILE A 36 -21.99 6.28 5.93
CA ILE A 36 -21.88 7.10 7.13
C ILE A 36 -21.42 6.22 8.29
N GLY A 37 -20.30 6.57 8.92
CA GLY A 37 -19.69 5.76 9.97
C GLY A 37 -18.82 4.63 9.40
N PRO A 38 -18.75 3.46 10.06
CA PRO A 38 -17.95 2.34 9.58
C PRO A 38 -18.50 1.77 8.26
N VAL A 39 -17.68 1.82 7.22
CA VAL A 39 -18.04 1.36 5.86
C VAL A 39 -17.87 -0.14 5.70
N ILE A 40 -16.91 -0.74 6.42
CA ILE A 40 -16.66 -2.18 6.43
C ILE A 40 -17.15 -2.73 7.76
N VAL A 41 -18.21 -3.52 7.72
CA VAL A 41 -18.88 -4.09 8.89
C VAL A 41 -18.96 -5.61 8.78
N ASP A 42 -18.92 -6.26 9.93
CA ASP A 42 -19.31 -7.66 10.07
C ASP A 42 -20.84 -7.73 10.00
N GLU A 43 -21.37 -8.20 8.87
CA GLU A 43 -22.82 -8.27 8.61
C GLU A 43 -23.56 -9.17 9.60
N LEU A 44 -22.89 -10.20 10.13
CA LEU A 44 -23.46 -11.09 11.14
C LEU A 44 -23.58 -10.38 12.49
N ALA A 45 -22.60 -9.56 12.83
CA ALA A 45 -22.54 -8.87 14.12
C ALA A 45 -23.13 -7.44 14.10
N GLY A 46 -23.44 -6.89 12.91
CA GLY A 46 -23.95 -5.54 12.72
C GLY A 46 -23.00 -4.43 13.19
N ARG A 47 -21.71 -4.71 13.31
CA ARG A 47 -20.69 -3.79 13.85
C ARG A 47 -19.37 -3.94 13.11
N PRO A 48 -18.42 -2.99 13.23
CA PRO A 48 -17.10 -3.12 12.61
C PRO A 48 -16.42 -4.42 13.02
N TYR A 49 -15.69 -5.04 12.08
CA TYR A 49 -14.91 -6.23 12.38
C TYR A 49 -13.95 -5.98 13.55
N ALA A 50 -13.94 -6.91 14.51
CA ALA A 50 -12.80 -7.06 15.41
C ALA A 50 -11.59 -7.59 14.62
N GLU A 51 -10.38 -7.26 15.06
CA GLU A 51 -9.14 -7.64 14.37
C GLU A 51 -9.05 -9.15 14.11
N SER A 52 -9.37 -9.97 15.11
CA SER A 52 -9.35 -11.43 15.01
C SER A 52 -10.41 -11.98 14.04
N ALA A 53 -11.59 -11.38 14.01
CA ALA A 53 -12.66 -11.75 13.09
C ALA A 53 -12.27 -11.41 11.65
N TYR A 54 -11.73 -10.21 11.42
CA TYR A 54 -11.25 -9.81 10.10
C TYR A 54 -10.17 -10.75 9.58
N GLY A 55 -9.16 -11.08 10.40
CA GLY A 55 -8.09 -12.00 10.00
C GLY A 55 -8.59 -13.40 9.63
N ARG A 56 -9.59 -13.90 10.36
CA ARG A 56 -10.24 -15.18 10.05
C ARG A 56 -10.98 -15.12 8.73
N GLU A 57 -11.86 -14.14 8.53
CA GLU A 57 -12.65 -14.02 7.30
C GLU A 57 -11.75 -13.79 6.08
N TRP A 58 -10.71 -12.95 6.22
CA TRP A 58 -9.72 -12.78 5.17
C TRP A 58 -9.07 -14.10 4.78
N ARG A 59 -8.72 -14.95 5.74
CA ARG A 59 -8.10 -16.26 5.45
C ARG A 59 -9.03 -17.19 4.68
N VAL A 60 -10.34 -17.16 4.96
CA VAL A 60 -11.34 -17.94 4.22
C VAL A 60 -11.37 -17.50 2.76
N VAL A 61 -11.48 -16.19 2.51
CA VAL A 61 -11.50 -15.62 1.15
C VAL A 61 -10.17 -15.85 0.43
N ALA A 62 -9.04 -15.66 1.11
CA ALA A 62 -7.70 -15.84 0.56
C ALA A 62 -7.49 -17.27 0.05
N ARG A 63 -7.86 -18.28 0.84
CA ARG A 63 -7.76 -19.70 0.43
C ARG A 63 -8.68 -20.02 -0.74
N ALA A 64 -9.91 -19.50 -0.74
CA ALA A 64 -10.83 -19.67 -1.87
C ALA A 64 -10.29 -19.05 -3.16
N ALA A 65 -9.53 -17.95 -3.05
CA ALA A 65 -8.83 -17.30 -4.15
C ALA A 65 -7.46 -17.93 -4.50
N GLY A 66 -7.06 -19.02 -3.83
CA GLY A 66 -5.78 -19.70 -4.08
C GLY A 66 -4.55 -18.98 -3.52
N VAL A 67 -4.72 -18.02 -2.62
CA VAL A 67 -3.61 -17.31 -1.97
C VAL A 67 -2.91 -18.26 -0.98
N PRO A 68 -1.58 -18.45 -1.08
CA PRO A 68 -0.83 -19.32 -0.19
C PRO A 68 -0.92 -18.90 1.28
N ASP A 69 -0.86 -19.87 2.20
CA ASP A 69 -1.09 -19.62 3.63
C ASP A 69 0.00 -18.76 4.31
N ASN A 70 1.19 -18.67 3.71
CA ASN A 70 2.28 -17.82 4.16
C ASN A 70 2.14 -16.35 3.69
N VAL A 71 1.22 -16.05 2.77
CA VAL A 71 0.88 -14.68 2.37
C VAL A 71 -0.23 -14.16 3.27
N TRP A 72 -0.05 -12.96 3.81
CA TRP A 72 -0.97 -12.33 4.77
C TRP A 72 -1.56 -11.05 4.17
N ASN A 73 -2.71 -10.60 4.68
CA ASN A 73 -3.35 -9.35 4.21
C ASN A 73 -2.39 -8.14 4.27
N MET A 74 -1.58 -8.08 5.33
CA MET A 74 -0.57 -7.05 5.52
C MET A 74 0.52 -7.04 4.43
N ASP A 75 0.76 -8.15 3.73
CA ASP A 75 1.74 -8.20 2.64
C ASP A 75 1.31 -7.37 1.43
N ALA A 76 0.01 -7.11 1.24
CA ALA A 76 -0.47 -6.21 0.19
C ALA A 76 0.14 -4.80 0.34
N ARG A 77 0.34 -4.35 1.58
CA ARG A 77 1.01 -3.07 1.87
C ARG A 77 2.49 -3.09 1.50
N ALA A 78 3.19 -4.20 1.78
CA ALA A 78 4.57 -4.37 1.37
C ALA A 78 4.70 -4.42 -0.16
N GLY A 79 3.77 -5.09 -0.82
CA GLY A 79 3.65 -5.14 -2.28
C GLY A 79 3.48 -3.75 -2.89
N ALA A 80 2.53 -2.95 -2.39
CA ALA A 80 2.28 -1.60 -2.89
C ALA A 80 3.49 -0.66 -2.74
N ILE A 81 4.27 -0.78 -1.65
CA ILE A 81 5.52 -0.02 -1.48
C ILE A 81 6.56 -0.45 -2.51
N THR A 82 6.69 -1.76 -2.76
CA THR A 82 7.61 -2.31 -3.74
C THR A 82 7.23 -1.90 -5.16
N GLU A 83 5.95 -1.99 -5.50
CA GLU A 83 5.39 -1.57 -6.80
C GLU A 83 5.65 -0.08 -7.07
N ALA A 84 5.40 0.79 -6.09
CA ALA A 84 5.67 2.22 -6.23
C ALA A 84 7.17 2.51 -6.44
N GLU A 85 8.04 1.77 -5.75
CA GLU A 85 9.48 1.88 -5.91
C GLU A 85 9.95 1.38 -7.28
N ASP A 86 9.46 0.23 -7.73
CA ASP A 86 9.78 -0.33 -9.06
C ASP A 86 9.26 0.58 -10.19
N ALA A 87 8.16 1.31 -9.95
CA ALA A 87 7.66 2.36 -10.83
C ALA A 87 8.49 3.65 -10.81
N GLY A 88 9.54 3.72 -9.99
CA GLY A 88 10.46 4.85 -9.89
C GLY A 88 9.92 6.02 -9.07
N ALA A 89 8.90 5.82 -8.23
CA ALA A 89 8.41 6.88 -7.35
C ALA A 89 9.48 7.27 -6.32
N ASP A 90 9.49 8.56 -5.99
CA ASP A 90 10.40 9.10 -4.99
C ASP A 90 10.16 8.47 -3.61
N LEU A 91 11.24 8.14 -2.89
CA LEU A 91 11.18 7.46 -1.61
C LEU A 91 10.46 8.26 -0.53
N ASP A 92 10.53 9.59 -0.56
CA ASP A 92 9.82 10.46 0.36
C ASP A 92 8.32 10.49 0.07
N HIS A 93 7.94 10.43 -1.21
CA HIS A 93 6.54 10.26 -1.62
C HIS A 93 5.98 8.89 -1.16
N ILE A 94 6.73 7.81 -1.37
CA ILE A 94 6.36 6.46 -0.91
C ILE A 94 6.23 6.43 0.61
N ARG A 95 7.19 7.01 1.35
CA ARG A 95 7.14 7.12 2.82
C ARG A 95 5.88 7.85 3.29
N SER A 96 5.57 8.99 2.66
CA SER A 96 4.40 9.81 2.99
C SER A 96 3.09 9.06 2.71
N ALA A 97 2.97 8.40 1.55
CA ALA A 97 1.81 7.58 1.21
C ALA A 97 1.66 6.38 2.15
N ALA A 98 2.77 5.77 2.59
CA ALA A 98 2.72 4.73 3.61
C ALA A 98 2.38 5.29 5.01
N ALA A 99 2.42 6.60 5.25
CA ALA A 99 2.34 7.20 6.59
C ALA A 99 3.42 6.69 7.55
N HIS A 100 4.62 6.44 7.03
CA HIS A 100 5.79 6.13 7.85
C HIS A 100 6.42 7.43 8.36
N SER A 101 6.58 7.56 9.68
CA SER A 101 7.26 8.73 10.28
C SER A 101 8.78 8.73 10.05
N GLN A 102 9.38 7.56 9.77
CA GLN A 102 10.81 7.43 9.52
C GLN A 102 11.08 6.70 8.19
N THR A 103 12.04 7.21 7.42
CA THR A 103 12.47 6.63 6.14
C THR A 103 13.00 5.20 6.28
N ALA A 104 13.61 4.87 7.43
CA ALA A 104 14.11 3.54 7.75
C ALA A 104 13.00 2.46 7.75
N THR A 105 11.73 2.83 7.97
CA THR A 105 10.61 1.90 7.91
C THR A 105 10.25 1.57 6.46
N THR A 106 10.38 2.52 5.52
CA THR A 106 10.16 2.32 4.08
C THR A 106 11.27 1.49 3.44
N GLN A 107 12.53 1.70 3.84
CA GLN A 107 13.68 0.93 3.34
C GLN A 107 13.60 -0.58 3.65
N ARG A 108 12.85 -1.01 4.68
CA ARG A 108 12.61 -2.44 4.96
C ARG A 108 11.70 -3.11 3.92
N TYR A 109 10.95 -2.34 3.15
CA TYR A 109 9.99 -2.84 2.15
C TYR A 109 10.56 -2.86 0.73
N SER A 110 11.61 -2.08 0.45
CA SER A 110 12.95 -2.53 0.03
C SER A 110 13.23 -3.93 -0.56
N ARG A 111 12.33 -4.64 -1.23
CA ARG A 111 12.62 -6.01 -1.70
C ARG A 111 13.31 -6.08 -3.07
N GLY A 112 13.30 -5.01 -3.86
CA GLY A 112 13.88 -4.95 -5.21
C GLY A 112 15.39 -4.65 -5.28
N ALA A 113 16.26 -5.43 -4.63
CA ALA A 113 17.72 -5.16 -4.66
C ALA A 113 18.33 -5.23 -6.08
N LEU A 114 17.80 -6.10 -6.96
CA LEU A 114 18.27 -6.26 -8.34
C LEU A 114 17.83 -5.10 -9.26
N GLY A 115 16.58 -4.64 -9.14
CA GLY A 115 16.08 -3.48 -9.91
C GLY A 115 16.85 -2.21 -9.59
N LYS A 116 17.16 -1.99 -8.31
CA LYS A 116 17.98 -0.84 -7.83
C LYS A 116 19.40 -0.87 -8.34
N SER A 117 20.07 -2.03 -8.26
CA SER A 117 21.44 -2.16 -8.75
C SER A 117 21.52 -1.88 -10.25
N ARG A 118 20.54 -2.39 -11.02
CA ARG A 118 20.41 -2.12 -12.45
C ARG A 118 20.14 -0.65 -12.74
N HIS A 119 19.17 -0.02 -12.07
CA HIS A 119 18.84 1.39 -12.29
C HIS A 119 20.00 2.33 -11.94
N VAL A 120 20.70 2.07 -10.82
CA VAL A 120 21.93 2.80 -10.47
C VAL A 120 23.02 2.58 -11.52
N ALA A 121 23.17 1.37 -12.05
CA ALA A 121 24.12 1.09 -13.13
C ALA A 121 23.76 1.87 -14.42
N GLU A 122 22.49 1.92 -14.80
CA GLU A 122 21.98 2.69 -15.94
C GLU A 122 22.25 4.19 -15.78
N LEU A 123 21.91 4.77 -14.62
CA LEU A 123 22.18 6.19 -14.32
C LEU A 123 23.69 6.50 -14.36
N ARG A 124 24.54 5.59 -13.87
CA ARG A 124 25.99 5.76 -13.92
C ARG A 124 26.55 5.68 -15.34
N ILE A 125 25.99 4.81 -16.20
CA ILE A 125 26.34 4.74 -17.61
C ILE A 125 25.93 6.04 -18.31
N ALA A 126 24.69 6.50 -18.10
CA ALA A 126 24.18 7.75 -18.68
C ALA A 126 25.04 8.96 -18.27
N HIS A 127 25.41 9.07 -16.99
CA HIS A 127 26.27 10.15 -16.51
C HIS A 127 27.68 10.12 -17.14
N ARG A 128 28.26 8.92 -17.33
CA ARG A 128 29.57 8.78 -17.98
C ARG A 128 29.52 9.12 -19.46
N ALA A 129 28.46 8.69 -20.15
CA ALA A 129 28.26 9.02 -21.56
C ALA A 129 28.13 10.55 -21.77
N ALA A 130 27.40 11.23 -20.88
CA ALA A 130 27.26 12.69 -20.91
C ALA A 130 28.57 13.45 -20.60
N LYS A 131 29.53 12.82 -19.93
CA LYS A 131 30.81 13.45 -19.53
C LYS A 131 31.98 13.13 -20.48
N ASN A 132 31.90 12.00 -21.19
CA ASN A 132 32.90 11.55 -22.16
C ASN A 132 32.57 11.97 -23.61
N GLY A 133 31.39 12.56 -23.85
CA GLY A 133 30.99 13.14 -25.12
C GLY A 133 31.23 14.65 -25.24
N SER A 134 31.99 15.22 -24.30
CA SER A 134 32.38 16.64 -24.23
C SER A 134 33.86 16.83 -24.55
#